data_AF-A0A4S8QB46-F1
#
_entry.id   AF-A0A4S8QB46-F1
#
_cell.length_a   1.000
_cell.length_b   1.000
_cell.length_c   1.000
_cell.angle_alpha   90.00
_cell.angle_beta   90.00
_cell.angle_gamma   90.00
#
_symmetry.space_group_name_H-M   'P 1'
#
loop_
_entity.id
_entity.type
_entity.pdbx_description
1 polymer ?
#
loop_
_entity_poly.entity_id
_entity_poly.type
_entity_poly.pdbx_seq_one_letter_code
_entity_poly.pdbx_strand_id
1 'polypeptide(L)'
;MIFGMDQTLHLPTIMIVHALITLISTVVTIYMWLRNRDSRILPLLVAAGLAACAAMLLHSARSTLPLVLSSGLGLGLGVLAVGIYWQAVVAFEGGKVSLTKASLGIVLWAALWLTPVFHQSMAARTTILGLLVAGYCFLTAREIMRRARIEPLPSRSVAALANVIRGAIWLAPMPLSIFVAPAYAADGTTAPWFAFVVLANSMMIVLSLVALLMLGKERDELRYRLASERDPLTNLANRRTFVAAANKVLTSEEGGASLLLLDIDHFKVVNDTHGHAAGDQVLLAFSRAIEQHMPSGWLFARIGGEEFACLMPRMSAQKAVAVAENLRLAVADMLIPAPSFLRVTVSIGVSEAKGRGGDLDGLLATADAALYRAKADGRNCVRLYEPAVLLAETGNALALAVEQPRRRLAHMRRRAG
;
A
#
# COMPACT_ATOMS: atom_id res chain seq x y z
N MET A 1 -56.57 16.69 -20.12
CA MET A 1 -55.92 16.79 -18.80
C MET A 1 -54.52 16.21 -18.93
N ILE A 2 -53.60 16.96 -19.54
CA ILE A 2 -52.19 16.57 -19.70
C ILE A 2 -51.48 17.24 -18.53
N PHE A 3 -50.90 16.44 -17.64
CA PHE A 3 -50.14 16.92 -16.50
C PHE A 3 -49.01 17.84 -16.97
N GLY A 4 -49.14 19.14 -16.69
CA GLY A 4 -48.05 20.09 -16.74
C GLY A 4 -47.06 19.75 -15.64
N MET A 5 -46.01 19.00 -16.00
CA MET A 5 -44.83 18.86 -15.14
C MET A 5 -43.86 20.01 -15.44
N ASP A 6 -44.24 21.22 -15.01
CA ASP A 6 -43.30 22.34 -14.80
C ASP A 6 -42.45 22.09 -13.55
N GLN A 7 -41.79 20.93 -13.47
CA GLN A 7 -40.75 20.67 -12.49
C GLN A 7 -39.39 20.85 -13.15
N THR A 8 -39.15 22.07 -13.64
CA THR A 8 -37.82 22.46 -14.07
C THR A 8 -36.94 22.58 -12.82
N LEU A 9 -35.83 21.84 -12.79
CA LEU A 9 -34.85 21.92 -11.72
C LEU A 9 -34.35 23.37 -11.60
N HIS A 10 -34.68 24.04 -10.50
CA HIS A 10 -34.30 25.42 -10.26
C HIS A 10 -32.75 25.53 -10.18
N LEU A 11 -32.14 26.11 -11.22
CA LEU A 11 -30.69 26.14 -11.39
C LEU A 11 -29.92 26.74 -10.19
N PRO A 12 -30.33 27.90 -9.61
CA PRO A 12 -29.67 28.41 -8.42
C PRO A 12 -29.60 27.38 -7.31
N THR A 13 -30.63 26.54 -7.15
CA THR A 13 -30.66 25.45 -6.18
C THR A 13 -29.61 24.39 -6.51
N ILE A 14 -29.49 23.95 -7.77
CA ILE A 14 -28.45 22.99 -8.19
C ILE A 14 -27.04 23.55 -7.94
N MET A 15 -26.83 24.83 -8.23
CA MET A 15 -25.55 25.49 -8.04
C MET A 15 -25.20 25.63 -6.55
N ILE A 16 -26.17 25.96 -5.70
CA ILE A 16 -26.00 25.96 -4.24
C ILE A 16 -25.67 24.55 -3.74
N VAL A 17 -26.37 23.52 -4.22
CA VAL A 17 -26.08 22.12 -3.89
C VAL A 17 -24.66 21.73 -4.32
N HIS A 18 -24.23 22.11 -5.53
CA HIS A 18 -22.86 21.89 -5.98
C HIS A 18 -21.82 22.61 -5.10
N ALA A 19 -22.08 23.88 -4.76
CA ALA A 19 -21.22 24.65 -3.88
C ALA A 19 -21.10 24.01 -2.49
N LEU A 20 -22.20 23.49 -1.95
CA LEU A 20 -22.25 22.81 -0.65
C LEU A 20 -21.47 21.49 -0.69
N ILE A 21 -21.65 20.66 -1.71
CA ILE A 21 -20.89 19.41 -1.89
C ILE A 21 -19.39 19.69 -1.94
N THR A 22 -18.99 20.70 -2.72
CA THR A 22 -17.60 21.12 -2.85
C THR A 22 -17.06 21.68 -1.54
N LEU A 23 -17.86 22.46 -0.80
CA LEU A 23 -17.51 23.01 0.51
C LEU A 23 -17.27 21.89 1.52
N ILE A 24 -18.15 20.90 1.60
CA ILE A 24 -18.00 19.75 2.51
C ILE A 24 -16.69 19.01 2.21
N SER A 25 -16.41 18.71 0.94
CA SER A 25 -15.16 18.06 0.53
C SER A 25 -13.93 18.92 0.87
N THR A 26 -14.04 20.25 0.74
CA THR A 26 -12.97 21.19 1.08
C THR A 26 -12.72 21.22 2.58
N VAL A 27 -13.76 21.25 3.42
CA VAL A 27 -13.65 21.22 4.89
C VAL A 27 -12.97 19.93 5.37
N VAL A 28 -13.36 18.78 4.81
CA VAL A 28 -12.69 17.49 5.11
C VAL A 28 -11.20 17.56 4.74
N THR A 29 -10.87 18.11 3.57
CA THR A 29 -9.48 18.27 3.12
C THR A 29 -8.69 19.25 4.02
N ILE A 30 -9.31 20.32 4.49
CA ILE A 30 -8.72 21.25 5.47
C ILE A 30 -8.40 20.51 6.76
N TYR A 31 -9.34 19.72 7.30
CA TYR A 31 -9.11 18.91 8.50
C TYR A 31 -7.93 17.96 8.32
N MET A 32 -7.85 17.27 7.18
CA MET A 32 -6.72 16.40 6.86
C MET A 32 -5.40 17.18 6.79
N TRP A 33 -5.40 18.38 6.22
CA TRP A 33 -4.21 19.22 6.14
C TRP A 33 -3.73 19.70 7.51
N LEU A 34 -4.66 20.05 8.40
CA LEU A 34 -4.35 20.44 9.77
C LEU A 34 -3.66 19.31 10.56
N ARG A 35 -4.00 18.05 10.27
CA ARG A 35 -3.39 16.85 10.86
C ARG A 35 -2.08 16.44 10.19
N ASN A 36 -1.87 16.80 8.93
CA ASN A 36 -0.70 16.41 8.15
C ASN A 36 -0.11 17.62 7.39
N ARG A 37 0.55 18.50 8.14
CA ARG A 37 1.09 19.78 7.64
C ARG A 37 2.22 19.62 6.62
N ASP A 38 2.93 18.49 6.65
CA ASP A 38 4.04 18.20 5.73
C ASP A 38 3.58 17.77 4.34
N SER A 39 2.26 17.54 4.16
CA SER A 39 1.71 17.14 2.88
C SER A 39 1.80 18.26 1.84
N ARG A 40 2.42 17.97 0.70
CA ARG A 40 2.47 18.87 -0.47
C ARG A 40 1.18 18.89 -1.29
N ILE A 41 0.25 17.95 -1.04
CA ILE A 41 -0.91 17.68 -1.88
C ILE A 41 -2.16 18.36 -1.30
N LEU A 42 -2.36 18.21 0.01
CA LEU A 42 -3.52 18.75 0.72
C LEU A 42 -3.70 20.27 0.57
N PRO A 43 -2.66 21.15 0.65
CA PRO A 43 -2.86 22.58 0.42
C PRO A 43 -3.34 22.90 -1.00
N LEU A 44 -2.91 22.14 -2.02
CA LEU A 44 -3.39 22.31 -3.40
C LEU A 44 -4.85 21.87 -3.56
N LEU A 45 -5.24 20.77 -2.92
CA LEU A 45 -6.64 20.32 -2.91
C LEU A 45 -7.55 21.33 -2.19
N VAL A 46 -7.08 21.93 -1.08
CA VAL A 46 -7.80 23.03 -0.40
C VAL A 46 -7.94 24.25 -1.31
N ALA A 47 -6.85 24.68 -1.96
CA ALA A 47 -6.88 25.82 -2.87
C ALA A 47 -7.83 25.58 -4.07
N ALA A 48 -7.82 24.38 -4.64
CA ALA A 48 -8.76 23.99 -5.70
C ALA A 48 -10.21 24.01 -5.20
N GLY A 49 -10.48 23.47 -4.01
CA GLY A 49 -11.80 23.46 -3.40
C GLY A 49 -12.35 24.86 -3.13
N LEU A 50 -11.54 25.75 -2.53
CA LEU A 50 -11.90 27.13 -2.28
C LEU A 50 -12.17 27.91 -3.58
N ALA A 51 -11.33 27.73 -4.61
CA ALA A 51 -11.55 28.35 -5.92
C ALA A 51 -12.84 27.85 -6.58
N ALA A 52 -13.15 26.55 -6.48
CA ALA A 52 -14.39 25.98 -6.99
C ALA A 52 -15.64 26.46 -6.24
N CYS A 53 -15.56 26.62 -4.91
CA CYS A 53 -16.65 27.21 -4.11
C CYS A 53 -16.88 28.68 -4.52
N ALA A 54 -15.82 29.48 -4.63
CA ALA A 54 -15.93 30.89 -5.06
C ALA A 54 -16.52 31.00 -6.47
N ALA A 55 -16.08 30.14 -7.40
CA ALA A 55 -16.62 30.05 -8.75
C ALA A 55 -18.13 29.82 -8.76
N MET A 56 -18.59 28.84 -7.97
CA MET A 56 -20.01 28.47 -7.94
C MET A 56 -20.88 29.52 -7.26
N LEU A 57 -20.38 30.18 -6.21
CA LEU A 57 -21.09 31.28 -5.53
C LEU A 57 -21.22 32.52 -6.42
N LEU A 58 -20.16 32.90 -7.14
CA LEU A 58 -20.22 34.01 -8.09
C LEU A 58 -21.17 33.73 -9.24
N HIS A 59 -21.13 32.52 -9.80
CA HIS A 59 -21.99 32.15 -10.92
C HIS A 59 -23.45 31.99 -10.48
N SER A 60 -23.73 31.56 -9.24
CA SER A 60 -25.12 31.43 -8.75
C SER A 60 -25.78 32.79 -8.56
N ALA A 61 -25.01 33.81 -8.19
CA ALA A 61 -25.43 35.20 -8.07
C ALA A 61 -25.50 35.95 -9.42
N ARG A 62 -25.56 35.24 -10.56
CA ARG A 62 -25.60 35.86 -11.91
C ARG A 62 -26.76 36.81 -12.18
N SER A 63 -27.87 36.67 -11.45
CA SER A 63 -29.05 37.54 -11.60
C SER A 63 -28.85 38.90 -10.91
N THR A 64 -27.92 38.97 -9.96
CA THR A 64 -27.64 40.18 -9.17
C THR A 64 -26.28 40.78 -9.51
N LEU A 65 -25.31 39.97 -9.89
CA LEU A 65 -23.95 40.40 -10.23
C LEU A 65 -23.80 40.71 -11.72
N PRO A 66 -22.98 41.73 -12.06
CA PRO A 66 -22.56 41.98 -13.45
C PRO A 66 -22.01 40.70 -14.11
N LEU A 67 -22.27 40.56 -15.41
CA LEU A 67 -21.88 39.37 -16.20
C LEU A 67 -20.37 39.05 -16.10
N VAL A 68 -19.54 40.10 -16.01
CA VAL A 68 -18.09 39.99 -15.84
C VAL A 68 -17.71 39.33 -14.53
N LEU A 69 -18.41 39.60 -13.44
CA LEU A 69 -18.13 38.99 -12.13
C LEU A 69 -18.71 37.58 -12.04
N SER A 70 -19.95 37.38 -12.48
CA SER A 70 -20.62 36.08 -12.36
C SER A 70 -20.09 35.05 -13.34
N SER A 71 -20.11 35.35 -14.65
CA SER A 71 -19.67 34.42 -15.69
C SER A 71 -18.21 34.60 -16.08
N GLY A 72 -17.68 35.83 -16.06
CA GLY A 72 -16.28 36.08 -16.41
C GLY A 72 -15.33 35.53 -15.35
N LEU A 73 -15.34 36.13 -14.16
CA LEU A 73 -14.51 35.71 -13.05
C LEU A 73 -14.98 34.37 -12.47
N GLY A 74 -16.28 34.18 -12.22
CA GLY A 74 -16.80 32.95 -11.61
C GLY A 74 -16.44 31.68 -12.38
N LEU A 75 -16.80 31.58 -13.67
CA LEU A 75 -16.44 30.39 -14.47
C LEU A 75 -14.92 30.26 -14.68
N GLY A 76 -14.21 31.38 -14.80
CA GLY A 76 -12.75 31.40 -14.88
C GLY A 76 -12.07 30.80 -13.64
N LEU A 77 -12.55 31.13 -12.44
CA LEU A 77 -12.11 30.51 -11.18
C LEU A 77 -12.40 29.01 -11.15
N GLY A 78 -13.50 28.57 -11.77
CA GLY A 78 -13.82 27.15 -11.93
C GLY A 78 -12.77 26.42 -12.79
N VAL A 79 -12.33 27.02 -13.89
CA VAL A 79 -11.24 26.48 -14.71
C VAL A 79 -9.93 26.41 -13.91
N LEU A 80 -9.60 27.48 -13.18
CA LEU A 80 -8.41 27.51 -12.30
C LEU A 80 -8.47 26.40 -11.24
N ALA A 81 -9.63 26.15 -10.64
CA ALA A 81 -9.81 25.11 -9.65
C ALA A 81 -9.44 23.71 -10.19
N VAL A 82 -9.89 23.37 -11.41
CA VAL A 82 -9.54 22.10 -12.05
C VAL A 82 -8.05 22.06 -12.43
N GLY A 83 -7.48 23.19 -12.84
CA GLY A 83 -6.04 23.32 -13.09
C GLY A 83 -5.18 23.09 -11.84
N ILE A 84 -5.57 23.65 -10.69
CA ILE A 84 -4.91 23.41 -9.39
C ILE A 84 -5.08 21.96 -8.95
N TYR A 85 -6.27 21.37 -9.13
CA TYR A 85 -6.51 19.96 -8.85
C TYR A 85 -5.59 19.04 -9.66
N TRP A 86 -5.41 19.31 -10.96
CA TRP A 86 -4.42 18.61 -11.77
C TRP A 86 -3.01 18.72 -11.20
N GLN A 87 -2.60 19.91 -10.74
CA GLN A 87 -1.30 20.08 -10.09
C GLN A 87 -1.20 19.35 -8.74
N ALA A 88 -2.30 19.20 -8.00
CA ALA A 88 -2.34 18.37 -6.79
C ALA A 88 -2.03 16.90 -7.14
N VAL A 89 -2.56 16.40 -8.26
CA VAL A 89 -2.24 15.05 -8.76
C VAL A 89 -0.80 14.95 -9.26
N VAL A 90 -0.26 15.97 -9.93
CA VAL A 90 1.16 16.02 -10.28
C VAL A 90 2.03 15.94 -9.01
N ALA A 91 1.68 16.66 -7.95
CA ALA A 91 2.37 16.58 -6.66
C ALA A 91 2.24 15.19 -6.02
N PHE A 92 1.05 14.58 -6.10
CA PHE A 92 0.78 13.23 -5.61
C PHE A 92 1.65 12.18 -6.31
N GLU A 93 1.87 12.34 -7.61
CA GLU A 93 2.78 11.48 -8.40
C GLU A 93 4.25 11.95 -8.30
N GLY A 94 4.61 12.80 -7.35
CA GLY A 94 5.99 13.24 -7.10
C GLY A 94 6.60 14.12 -8.21
N GLY A 95 5.77 14.72 -9.06
CA GLY A 95 6.19 15.70 -10.06
C GLY A 95 6.41 17.10 -9.49
N LYS A 96 7.03 17.98 -10.29
CA LYS A 96 7.19 19.40 -9.93
C LYS A 96 5.90 20.17 -10.21
N VAL A 97 5.32 20.74 -9.18
CA VAL A 97 4.13 21.60 -9.25
C VAL A 97 4.46 22.87 -10.05
N SER A 98 3.57 23.25 -10.98
CA SER A 98 3.67 24.47 -11.76
C SER A 98 2.35 25.22 -11.75
N LEU A 99 2.29 26.32 -11.00
CA LEU A 99 1.11 27.20 -10.96
C LEU A 99 0.86 27.86 -12.32
N THR A 100 1.91 28.10 -13.12
CA THR A 100 1.77 28.62 -14.49
C THR A 100 0.94 27.69 -15.36
N LYS A 101 1.15 26.37 -15.25
CA LYS A 101 0.37 25.36 -15.98
C LYS A 101 -1.07 25.24 -15.44
N ALA A 102 -1.27 25.39 -14.13
CA ALA A 102 -2.61 25.45 -13.54
C ALA A 102 -3.42 26.66 -14.04
N SER A 103 -2.76 27.81 -14.20
CA SER A 103 -3.41 29.06 -14.57
C SER A 103 -3.62 29.26 -16.08
N LEU A 104 -3.08 28.38 -16.93
CA LEU A 104 -3.19 28.55 -18.39
C LEU A 104 -4.66 28.64 -18.86
N GLY A 105 -5.54 27.84 -18.29
CA GLY A 105 -6.96 27.84 -18.66
C GLY A 105 -7.68 29.14 -18.26
N ILE A 106 -7.43 29.70 -17.08
CA ILE A 106 -8.03 30.98 -16.67
C ILE A 106 -7.44 32.16 -17.46
N VAL A 107 -6.16 32.10 -17.84
CA VAL A 107 -5.54 33.10 -18.71
C VAL A 107 -6.17 33.07 -20.10
N LEU A 108 -6.36 31.87 -20.69
CA LEU A 108 -7.05 31.74 -21.98
C LEU A 108 -8.51 32.21 -21.89
N TRP A 109 -9.21 31.84 -20.81
CA TRP A 109 -10.57 32.30 -20.54
C TRP A 109 -10.66 33.83 -20.46
N ALA A 110 -9.77 34.47 -19.71
CA ALA A 110 -9.71 35.93 -19.57
C ALA A 110 -9.36 36.62 -20.89
N ALA A 111 -8.43 36.06 -21.68
CA ALA A 111 -8.09 36.59 -22.99
C ALA A 111 -9.29 36.53 -23.96
N LEU A 112 -10.01 35.40 -23.98
CA LEU A 112 -11.22 35.25 -24.79
C LEU A 112 -12.33 36.20 -24.32
N TRP A 113 -12.44 36.46 -23.01
CA TRP A 113 -13.39 37.41 -22.43
C TRP A 113 -13.29 38.83 -22.99
N LEU A 114 -12.09 39.25 -23.43
CA LEU A 114 -11.89 40.56 -24.07
C LEU A 114 -12.53 40.67 -25.45
N THR A 115 -12.95 39.56 -26.05
CA THR A 115 -13.58 39.55 -27.38
C THR A 115 -15.11 39.70 -27.29
N PRO A 116 -15.73 40.53 -28.16
CA PRO A 116 -17.19 40.67 -28.22
C PRO A 116 -17.92 39.36 -28.46
N VAL A 117 -17.38 38.54 -29.37
CA VAL A 117 -17.95 37.26 -29.75
C VAL A 117 -18.08 36.33 -28.55
N PHE A 118 -17.09 36.30 -27.66
CA PHE A 118 -17.09 35.39 -26.53
C PHE A 118 -17.98 35.87 -25.38
N HIS A 119 -17.91 37.15 -24.98
CA HIS A 119 -18.71 37.59 -23.83
C HIS A 119 -20.21 37.67 -24.15
N GLN A 120 -20.59 37.92 -25.42
CA GLN A 120 -21.98 37.95 -25.86
C GLN A 120 -22.54 36.54 -26.11
N SER A 121 -21.73 35.64 -26.70
CA SER A 121 -22.19 34.28 -27.01
C SER A 121 -22.13 33.35 -25.80
N MET A 122 -23.28 32.91 -25.31
CA MET A 122 -23.35 31.91 -24.25
C MET A 122 -22.95 30.51 -24.72
N ALA A 123 -23.24 30.16 -25.98
CA ALA A 123 -22.80 28.89 -26.57
C ALA A 123 -21.27 28.82 -26.64
N ALA A 124 -20.61 29.93 -27.00
CA ALA A 124 -19.15 30.01 -26.99
C ALA A 124 -18.57 29.82 -25.58
N ARG A 125 -19.11 30.51 -24.58
CA ARG A 125 -18.68 30.38 -23.17
C ARG A 125 -18.81 28.95 -22.66
N THR A 126 -19.96 28.33 -22.89
CA THR A 126 -20.23 26.95 -22.44
C THR A 126 -19.32 25.93 -23.13
N THR A 127 -19.08 26.12 -24.44
CA THR A 127 -18.20 25.25 -25.23
C THR A 127 -16.75 25.34 -24.77
N ILE A 128 -16.21 26.56 -24.64
CA ILE A 128 -14.82 26.77 -24.20
C ILE A 128 -14.62 26.29 -22.77
N LEU A 129 -15.58 26.51 -21.88
CA LEU A 129 -15.53 25.99 -20.51
C LEU A 129 -15.42 24.47 -20.53
N GLY A 130 -16.27 23.80 -21.30
CA GLY A 130 -16.26 22.35 -21.46
C GLY A 130 -14.93 21.81 -21.97
N LEU A 131 -14.38 22.42 -23.02
CA LEU A 131 -13.07 22.04 -23.58
C LEU A 131 -11.93 22.22 -22.57
N LEU A 132 -11.89 23.34 -21.86
CA LEU A 132 -10.86 23.61 -20.85
C LEU A 132 -10.92 22.63 -19.68
N VAL A 133 -12.12 22.39 -19.13
CA VAL A 133 -12.31 21.46 -18.01
C VAL A 133 -12.00 20.03 -18.44
N ALA A 134 -12.48 19.60 -19.61
CA ALA A 134 -12.18 18.28 -20.16
C ALA A 134 -10.68 18.08 -20.38
N GLY A 135 -9.99 19.08 -20.93
CA GLY A 135 -8.54 19.06 -21.10
C GLY A 135 -7.78 18.78 -19.80
N TYR A 136 -8.09 19.52 -18.73
CA TYR A 136 -7.47 19.26 -17.42
C TYR A 136 -7.85 17.90 -16.81
N CYS A 137 -9.09 17.43 -17.02
CA CYS A 137 -9.51 16.10 -16.56
C CYS A 137 -8.71 14.99 -17.26
N PHE A 138 -8.52 15.08 -18.58
CA PHE A 138 -7.70 14.12 -19.33
C PHE A 138 -6.21 14.20 -18.99
N LEU A 139 -5.67 15.41 -18.77
CA LEU A 139 -4.30 15.58 -18.27
C LEU A 139 -4.12 14.93 -16.90
N THR A 140 -5.11 15.02 -16.03
CA THR A 140 -5.11 14.38 -14.71
C THR A 140 -5.13 12.85 -14.83
N ALA A 141 -6.03 12.30 -15.64
CA ALA A 141 -6.10 10.86 -15.89
C ALA A 141 -4.78 10.31 -16.48
N ARG A 142 -4.19 11.04 -17.43
CA ARG A 142 -2.90 10.70 -18.04
C ARG A 142 -1.78 10.69 -17.01
N GLU A 143 -1.74 11.66 -16.09
CA GLU A 143 -0.72 11.73 -15.05
C GLU A 143 -0.78 10.53 -14.10
N ILE A 144 -1.98 10.14 -13.68
CA ILE A 144 -2.22 8.94 -12.85
C ILE A 144 -1.76 7.67 -13.58
N MET A 145 -2.08 7.55 -14.87
CA MET A 145 -1.75 6.36 -15.66
C MET A 145 -0.27 6.28 -16.04
N ARG A 146 0.44 7.41 -16.14
CA ARG A 146 1.85 7.44 -16.51
C ARG A 146 2.73 6.59 -15.58
N ARG A 147 2.38 6.52 -14.29
CA ARG A 147 3.11 5.73 -13.28
C ARG A 147 2.56 4.32 -13.08
N ALA A 148 1.47 3.93 -13.76
CA ALA A 148 0.87 2.60 -13.60
C ALA A 148 1.82 1.45 -13.98
N ARG A 149 2.80 1.68 -14.87
CA ARG A 149 3.82 0.68 -15.22
C ARG A 149 4.88 0.47 -14.13
N ILE A 150 5.10 1.47 -13.28
CA ILE A 150 6.13 1.46 -12.22
C ILE A 150 5.51 1.00 -10.91
N GLU A 151 4.29 1.45 -10.62
CA GLU A 151 3.56 1.17 -9.38
C GLU A 151 2.14 0.69 -9.75
N PRO A 152 1.96 -0.61 -10.09
CA PRO A 152 0.69 -1.13 -10.58
C PRO A 152 -0.29 -1.34 -9.43
N LEU A 153 -0.93 -0.26 -8.99
CA LEU A 153 -2.02 -0.29 -8.00
C LEU A 153 -3.38 -0.36 -8.70
N PRO A 154 -4.27 -1.32 -8.35
CA PRO A 154 -5.63 -1.41 -8.88
C PRO A 154 -6.43 -0.10 -8.81
N SER A 155 -6.32 0.66 -7.72
CA SER A 155 -7.06 1.92 -7.56
C SER A 155 -6.67 3.01 -8.56
N ARG A 156 -5.51 2.90 -9.25
CA ARG A 156 -5.11 3.86 -10.30
C ARG A 156 -6.07 3.88 -11.46
N SER A 157 -6.52 2.72 -11.91
CA SER A 157 -7.44 2.61 -13.06
C SER A 157 -8.78 3.26 -12.73
N VAL A 158 -9.28 3.07 -11.49
CA VAL A 158 -10.50 3.70 -10.98
C VAL A 158 -10.36 5.22 -10.93
N ALA A 159 -9.26 5.73 -10.35
CA ALA A 159 -9.01 7.16 -10.25
C ALA A 159 -8.84 7.83 -11.63
N ALA A 160 -8.15 7.17 -12.57
CA ALA A 160 -8.03 7.64 -13.93
C ALA A 160 -9.37 7.63 -14.67
N LEU A 161 -10.14 6.54 -14.56
CA LEU A 161 -11.45 6.39 -15.20
C LEU A 161 -12.45 7.44 -14.70
N ALA A 162 -12.46 7.73 -13.39
CA ALA A 162 -13.29 8.80 -12.84
C ALA A 162 -12.99 10.16 -13.50
N ASN A 163 -11.72 10.49 -13.72
CA ASN A 163 -11.34 11.73 -14.40
C ASN A 163 -11.64 11.69 -15.91
N VAL A 164 -11.53 10.55 -16.58
CA VAL A 164 -11.94 10.39 -17.99
C VAL A 164 -13.44 10.62 -18.15
N ILE A 165 -14.26 9.97 -17.32
CA ILE A 165 -15.73 10.14 -17.34
C ILE A 165 -16.09 11.60 -17.07
N ARG A 166 -15.45 12.24 -16.09
CA ARG A 166 -15.64 13.67 -15.80
C ARG A 166 -15.32 14.55 -17.01
N GLY A 167 -14.21 14.26 -17.71
CA GLY A 167 -13.85 14.98 -18.93
C GLY A 167 -14.87 14.79 -20.05
N ALA A 168 -15.35 13.56 -20.26
CA ALA A 168 -16.37 13.24 -21.26
C ALA A 168 -17.71 13.97 -20.98
N ILE A 169 -18.13 14.05 -19.71
CA ILE A 169 -19.32 14.82 -19.30
C ILE A 169 -19.19 16.29 -19.73
N TRP A 170 -17.99 16.88 -19.63
CA TRP A 170 -17.75 18.27 -20.01
C TRP A 170 -17.55 18.50 -21.52
N LEU A 171 -17.43 17.44 -22.33
CA LEU A 171 -17.50 17.56 -23.79
C LEU A 171 -18.94 17.60 -24.31
N ALA A 172 -19.90 17.00 -23.60
CA ALA A 172 -21.31 16.97 -24.00
C ALA A 172 -21.97 18.36 -24.18
N PRO A 173 -21.67 19.38 -23.35
CA PRO A 173 -22.24 20.72 -23.51
C PRO A 173 -21.97 21.39 -24.87
N MET A 174 -20.89 21.03 -25.57
CA MET A 174 -20.56 21.64 -26.87
C MET A 174 -21.65 21.35 -27.93
N PRO A 175 -21.91 20.09 -28.33
CA PRO A 175 -22.97 19.81 -29.29
C PRO A 175 -24.36 20.19 -28.76
N LEU A 176 -24.61 20.04 -27.46
CA LEU A 176 -25.90 20.39 -26.86
C LEU A 176 -26.21 21.89 -26.94
N SER A 177 -25.21 22.74 -26.70
CA SER A 177 -25.37 24.19 -26.77
C SER A 177 -25.55 24.71 -28.20
N ILE A 178 -25.04 23.99 -29.20
CA ILE A 178 -25.08 24.40 -30.62
C ILE A 178 -26.35 23.88 -31.31
N PHE A 179 -26.71 22.61 -31.08
CA PHE A 179 -27.74 21.91 -31.86
C PHE A 179 -29.07 21.70 -31.12
N VAL A 180 -29.08 21.76 -29.78
CA VAL A 180 -30.29 21.45 -28.99
C VAL A 180 -30.88 22.71 -28.39
N ALA A 181 -30.19 23.27 -27.40
CA ALA A 181 -30.64 24.47 -26.72
C ALA A 181 -29.46 25.10 -25.98
N PRO A 182 -29.38 26.44 -25.94
CA PRO A 182 -28.31 27.11 -25.22
C PRO A 182 -28.53 26.90 -23.71
N ALA A 183 -27.46 26.90 -22.89
CA ALA A 183 -27.54 26.50 -21.46
C ALA A 183 -28.61 27.25 -20.66
N TYR A 184 -28.82 28.53 -20.99
CA TYR A 184 -29.88 29.41 -20.49
C TYR A 184 -30.61 30.11 -21.64
N ALA A 185 -31.93 30.18 -21.59
CA ALA A 185 -32.68 31.03 -22.49
C ALA A 185 -32.75 32.48 -21.97
N ALA A 186 -33.15 33.41 -22.84
CA ALA A 186 -33.20 34.85 -22.54
C ALA A 186 -34.22 35.18 -21.43
N ASP A 187 -35.21 34.32 -21.23
CA ASP A 187 -36.21 34.39 -20.16
C ASP A 187 -35.69 33.88 -18.80
N GLY A 188 -34.43 33.43 -18.73
CA GLY A 188 -33.80 32.90 -17.53
C GLY A 188 -34.03 31.40 -17.29
N THR A 189 -34.81 30.72 -18.16
CA THR A 189 -35.01 29.28 -18.06
C THR A 189 -33.73 28.52 -18.38
N THR A 190 -33.54 27.36 -17.74
CA THR A 190 -32.33 26.55 -17.87
C THR A 190 -32.62 25.31 -18.70
N ALA A 191 -31.74 25.00 -19.65
CA ALA A 191 -31.89 23.79 -20.43
C ALA A 191 -31.75 22.53 -19.54
N PRO A 192 -32.66 21.54 -19.62
CA PRO A 192 -32.61 20.35 -18.77
C PRO A 192 -31.27 19.63 -18.82
N TRP A 193 -30.67 19.54 -20.01
CA TRP A 193 -29.35 18.92 -20.19
C TRP A 193 -28.25 19.58 -19.36
N PHE A 194 -28.32 20.90 -19.16
CA PHE A 194 -27.31 21.64 -18.40
C PHE A 194 -27.39 21.30 -16.91
N ALA A 195 -28.60 21.17 -16.36
CA ALA A 195 -28.82 20.71 -14.99
C ALA A 195 -28.22 19.31 -14.76
N PHE A 196 -28.42 18.38 -15.70
CA PHE A 196 -27.83 17.04 -15.62
C PHE A 196 -26.30 17.06 -15.69
N VAL A 197 -25.70 17.87 -16.56
CA VAL A 197 -24.24 18.03 -16.63
C VAL A 197 -23.67 18.55 -15.32
N VAL A 198 -24.28 19.59 -14.73
CA VAL A 198 -23.81 20.16 -13.46
C VAL A 198 -23.93 19.13 -12.33
N LEU A 199 -25.06 18.42 -12.23
CA LEU A 199 -25.26 17.38 -11.21
C LEU A 199 -24.26 16.23 -11.37
N ALA A 200 -24.10 15.71 -12.59
CA ALA A 200 -23.13 14.67 -12.89
C ALA A 200 -21.70 15.13 -12.55
N ASN A 201 -21.33 16.36 -12.88
CA ASN A 201 -20.04 16.93 -12.49
C ASN A 201 -19.86 17.02 -10.96
N SER A 202 -20.89 17.39 -10.20
CA SER A 202 -20.83 17.39 -8.72
C SER A 202 -20.47 16.01 -8.18
N MET A 203 -21.13 14.95 -8.70
CA MET A 203 -20.86 13.57 -8.30
C MET A 203 -19.45 13.15 -8.69
N MET A 204 -19.00 13.53 -9.89
CA MET A 204 -17.66 13.19 -10.36
C MET A 204 -16.54 13.91 -9.60
N ILE A 205 -16.77 15.11 -9.05
CA ILE A 205 -15.79 15.77 -8.17
C ILE A 205 -15.55 14.93 -6.92
N VAL A 206 -16.64 14.50 -6.26
CA VAL A 206 -16.56 13.67 -5.06
C VAL A 206 -15.90 12.33 -5.39
N LEU A 207 -16.31 11.66 -6.47
CA LEU A 207 -15.72 10.40 -6.89
C LEU A 207 -14.23 10.54 -7.22
N SER A 208 -13.83 11.61 -7.90
CA SER A 208 -12.42 11.86 -8.24
C SER A 208 -11.57 12.09 -7.00
N LEU A 209 -12.08 12.85 -6.02
CA LEU A 209 -11.40 13.07 -4.74
C LEU A 209 -11.29 11.75 -3.95
N VAL A 210 -12.39 11.01 -3.80
CA VAL A 210 -12.39 9.73 -3.08
C VAL A 210 -11.45 8.73 -3.73
N ALA A 211 -11.46 8.62 -5.07
CA ALA A 211 -10.57 7.71 -5.78
C ALA A 211 -9.10 8.11 -5.62
N LEU A 212 -8.77 9.41 -5.60
CA LEU A 212 -7.41 9.89 -5.30
C LEU A 212 -6.99 9.56 -3.86
N LEU A 213 -7.90 9.71 -2.89
CA LEU A 213 -7.64 9.36 -1.49
C LEU A 213 -7.48 7.85 -1.30
N MET A 214 -8.30 7.03 -1.97
CA MET A 214 -8.16 5.56 -1.98
C MET A 214 -6.81 5.14 -2.55
N LEU A 215 -6.37 5.76 -3.64
CA LEU A 215 -5.05 5.52 -4.21
C LEU A 215 -3.92 5.90 -3.24
N GLY A 216 -4.05 7.03 -2.54
CA GLY A 216 -3.11 7.42 -1.48
C GLY A 216 -3.03 6.39 -0.36
N LYS A 217 -4.18 5.93 0.13
CA LYS A 217 -4.26 4.92 1.19
C LYS A 217 -3.64 3.59 0.76
N GLU A 218 -3.94 3.11 -0.44
CA GLU A 218 -3.39 1.86 -0.95
C GLU A 218 -1.87 1.93 -1.12
N ARG A 219 -1.35 3.07 -1.60
CA ARG A 219 0.09 3.34 -1.66
C ARG A 219 0.73 3.31 -0.28
N ASP A 220 0.14 3.96 0.70
CA ASP A 220 0.68 3.97 2.06
C ASP A 220 0.64 2.57 2.69
N GLU A 221 -0.45 1.81 2.51
CA GLU A 221 -0.51 0.40 2.91
C GLU A 221 0.59 -0.43 2.24
N LEU A 222 0.82 -0.26 0.94
CA LEU A 222 1.90 -0.95 0.24
C LEU A 222 3.27 -0.53 0.79
N ARG A 223 3.49 0.76 1.06
CA ARG A 223 4.73 1.25 1.66
C ARG A 223 4.96 0.68 3.05
N TYR A 224 3.94 0.64 3.91
CA TYR A 224 4.05 0.01 5.24
C TYR A 224 4.30 -1.48 5.12
N ARG A 225 3.61 -2.15 4.17
CA ARG A 225 3.89 -3.56 3.86
C ARG A 225 5.33 -3.75 3.42
N LEU A 226 5.90 -2.91 2.56
CA LEU A 226 7.27 -3.04 2.05
C LEU A 226 8.33 -2.62 3.09
N ALA A 227 8.11 -1.55 3.85
CA ALA A 227 9.00 -1.11 4.93
C ALA A 227 9.17 -2.16 6.04
N SER A 228 8.29 -3.16 6.09
CA SER A 228 8.42 -4.34 6.94
C SER A 228 9.55 -5.30 6.51
N GLU A 229 10.22 -5.14 5.36
CA GLU A 229 11.18 -6.12 4.79
C GLU A 229 12.36 -6.52 5.69
N ARG A 230 12.75 -5.66 6.64
CA ARG A 230 13.81 -5.97 7.61
C ARG A 230 13.25 -6.03 9.02
N ASP A 231 13.83 -6.90 9.84
CA ASP A 231 13.55 -6.94 11.27
C ASP A 231 14.05 -5.63 11.93
N PRO A 232 13.18 -4.89 12.64
CA PRO A 232 13.55 -3.57 13.17
C PRO A 232 14.62 -3.61 14.26
N LEU A 233 14.81 -4.75 14.93
CA LEU A 233 15.82 -4.91 15.98
C LEU A 233 17.17 -5.29 15.37
N THR A 234 17.23 -6.42 14.66
CA THR A 234 18.48 -7.01 14.16
C THR A 234 18.93 -6.42 12.83
N ASN A 235 18.05 -5.67 12.16
CA ASN A 235 18.22 -5.22 10.79
C ASN A 235 18.48 -6.37 9.80
N LEU A 236 18.15 -7.62 10.11
CA LEU A 236 18.23 -8.73 9.15
C LEU A 236 17.00 -8.74 8.23
N ALA A 237 17.02 -9.55 7.18
CA ALA A 237 15.79 -9.85 6.44
C ALA A 237 14.75 -10.45 7.40
N ASN A 238 13.48 -10.06 7.26
CA ASN A 238 12.40 -10.69 8.02
C ASN A 238 11.93 -11.99 7.35
N ARG A 239 11.00 -12.72 7.99
CA ARG A 239 10.41 -13.95 7.44
C ARG A 239 9.90 -13.81 6.00
N ARG A 240 9.22 -12.71 5.69
CA ARG A 240 8.62 -12.51 4.35
C ARG A 240 9.70 -12.32 3.28
N THR A 241 10.70 -11.48 3.57
CA THR A 241 11.83 -11.22 2.68
C THR A 241 12.64 -12.49 2.47
N PHE A 242 12.86 -13.27 3.53
CA PHE A 242 13.49 -14.58 3.44
C PHE A 242 12.74 -15.51 2.50
N VAL A 243 11.43 -15.70 2.71
CA VAL A 243 10.60 -16.61 1.89
C VAL A 243 10.63 -16.20 0.41
N ALA A 244 10.46 -14.91 0.12
CA ALA A 244 10.49 -14.42 -1.25
C ALA A 244 11.86 -14.63 -1.93
N ALA A 245 12.95 -14.31 -1.23
CA ALA A 245 14.30 -14.48 -1.75
C ALA A 245 14.68 -15.97 -1.89
N ALA A 246 14.30 -16.81 -0.92
CA ALA A 246 14.56 -18.24 -0.92
C ALA A 246 13.85 -18.95 -2.07
N ASN A 247 12.56 -18.66 -2.31
CA ASN A 247 11.83 -19.21 -3.44
C ASN A 247 12.46 -18.84 -4.78
N LYS A 248 12.97 -17.61 -4.91
CA LYS A 248 13.69 -17.18 -6.12
C LYS A 248 14.96 -18.00 -6.34
N VAL A 249 15.75 -18.21 -5.28
CA VAL A 249 16.99 -19.01 -5.32
C VAL A 249 16.68 -20.48 -5.67
N LEU A 250 15.68 -21.09 -5.02
CA LEU A 250 15.30 -22.49 -5.24
C LEU A 250 14.77 -22.76 -6.67
N THR A 251 14.18 -21.73 -7.30
CA THR A 251 13.68 -21.82 -8.68
C THR A 251 14.82 -21.67 -9.71
N SER A 252 15.83 -20.86 -9.40
CA SER A 252 16.93 -20.54 -10.32
C SER A 252 18.13 -21.49 -10.24
N GLU A 253 18.38 -22.10 -9.08
CA GLU A 253 19.58 -22.92 -8.87
C GLU A 253 19.36 -24.39 -9.23
N GLU A 254 20.24 -24.94 -10.09
CA GLU A 254 20.19 -26.34 -10.51
C GLU A 254 20.92 -27.29 -9.52
N GLY A 255 21.83 -26.75 -8.71
CA GLY A 255 22.68 -27.53 -7.79
C GLY A 255 22.07 -27.87 -6.44
N GLY A 256 20.76 -27.64 -6.25
CA GLY A 256 20.09 -27.79 -4.95
C GLY A 256 20.46 -26.71 -3.94
N ALA A 257 19.92 -26.81 -2.73
CA ALA A 257 20.20 -25.89 -1.63
C ALA A 257 20.05 -26.59 -0.28
N SER A 258 20.78 -26.11 0.71
CA SER A 258 20.60 -26.53 2.11
C SER A 258 20.05 -25.37 2.94
N LEU A 259 19.18 -25.71 3.89
CA LEU A 259 18.55 -24.78 4.81
C LEU A 259 19.01 -25.09 6.24
N LEU A 260 19.37 -24.05 6.97
CA LEU A 260 19.57 -24.08 8.42
C LEU A 260 18.41 -23.37 9.08
N LEU A 261 17.84 -23.99 10.12
CA LEU A 261 16.94 -23.35 11.06
C LEU A 261 17.62 -23.32 12.43
N LEU A 262 17.80 -22.12 12.96
CA LEU A 262 18.56 -21.86 14.19
C LEU A 262 17.61 -21.30 15.26
N ASP A 263 17.77 -21.75 16.49
CA ASP A 263 17.00 -21.27 17.63
C ASP A 263 17.89 -21.12 18.86
N ILE A 264 17.82 -19.94 19.51
CA ILE A 264 18.64 -19.62 20.67
C ILE A 264 18.13 -20.39 21.89
N ASP A 265 18.99 -21.24 22.44
CA ASP A 265 18.62 -22.08 23.56
C ASP A 265 18.29 -21.26 24.81
N HIS A 266 17.18 -21.57 25.46
CA HIS A 266 16.74 -20.95 26.71
C HIS A 266 16.56 -19.42 26.63
N PHE A 267 16.31 -18.85 25.44
CA PHE A 267 16.13 -17.40 25.28
C PHE A 267 15.02 -16.82 26.18
N LYS A 268 13.92 -17.54 26.37
CA LYS A 268 12.89 -17.16 27.34
C LYS A 268 13.42 -17.01 28.77
N VAL A 269 14.31 -17.91 29.23
CA VAL A 269 14.92 -17.83 30.57
C VAL A 269 15.79 -16.58 30.69
N VAL A 270 16.50 -16.20 29.62
CA VAL A 270 17.28 -14.96 29.58
C VAL A 270 16.37 -13.75 29.77
N ASN A 271 15.24 -13.68 29.04
CA ASN A 271 14.26 -12.60 29.19
C ASN A 271 13.65 -12.57 30.59
N ASP A 272 13.28 -13.73 31.12
CA ASP A 272 12.63 -13.84 32.44
C ASP A 272 13.60 -13.45 33.58
N THR A 273 14.90 -13.73 33.42
CA THR A 273 15.92 -13.48 34.45
C THR A 273 16.53 -12.07 34.37
N HIS A 274 16.77 -11.57 33.16
CA HIS A 274 17.54 -10.34 32.92
C HIS A 274 16.73 -9.21 32.25
N GLY A 275 15.46 -9.48 31.92
CA GLY A 275 14.55 -8.55 31.26
C GLY A 275 14.70 -8.51 29.74
N HIS A 276 13.68 -8.01 29.07
CA HIS A 276 13.61 -7.94 27.60
C HIS A 276 14.77 -7.15 26.96
N ALA A 277 15.27 -6.11 27.62
CA ALA A 277 16.41 -5.35 27.11
C ALA A 277 17.68 -6.19 27.00
N ALA A 278 17.89 -7.16 27.91
CA ALA A 278 19.01 -8.10 27.81
C ALA A 278 18.79 -9.09 26.66
N GLY A 279 17.56 -9.60 26.48
CA GLY A 279 17.21 -10.43 25.33
C GLY A 279 17.45 -9.73 23.99
N ASP A 280 17.13 -8.44 23.88
CA ASP A 280 17.39 -7.65 22.67
C ASP A 280 18.89 -7.57 22.37
N GLN A 281 19.74 -7.40 23.40
CA GLN A 281 21.20 -7.44 23.23
C GLN A 281 21.69 -8.82 22.79
N VAL A 282 21.09 -9.90 23.30
CA VAL A 282 21.40 -11.25 22.85
C VAL A 282 21.08 -11.43 21.37
N LEU A 283 19.91 -10.99 20.91
CA LEU A 283 19.51 -11.08 19.50
C LEU A 283 20.42 -10.26 18.59
N LEU A 284 20.82 -9.05 19.02
CA LEU A 284 21.77 -8.22 18.29
C LEU A 284 23.15 -8.86 18.20
N ALA A 285 23.67 -9.39 19.31
CA ALA A 285 24.97 -10.03 19.36
C ALA A 285 25.00 -11.32 18.52
N PHE A 286 23.96 -12.16 18.67
CA PHE A 286 23.77 -13.37 17.86
C PHE A 286 23.74 -13.07 16.38
N SER A 287 22.94 -12.07 15.96
CA SER A 287 22.79 -11.70 14.55
C SER A 287 24.14 -11.29 13.94
N ARG A 288 24.92 -10.46 14.66
CA ARG A 288 26.25 -10.02 14.21
C ARG A 288 27.25 -11.17 14.14
N ALA A 289 27.25 -12.05 15.14
CA ALA A 289 28.16 -13.19 15.19
C ALA A 289 27.93 -14.13 13.99
N ILE A 290 26.68 -14.40 13.65
CA ILE A 290 26.32 -15.25 12.52
C ILE A 290 26.62 -14.55 11.18
N GLU A 291 26.25 -13.28 11.03
CA GLU A 291 26.42 -12.52 9.78
C GLU A 291 27.89 -12.44 9.33
N GLN A 292 28.85 -12.40 10.27
CA GLN A 292 30.28 -12.44 9.99
C GLN A 292 30.75 -13.74 9.29
N HIS A 293 29.99 -14.82 9.44
CA HIS A 293 30.29 -16.12 8.85
C HIS A 293 29.51 -16.37 7.54
N MET A 294 28.73 -15.40 7.07
CA MET A 294 27.86 -15.54 5.90
C MET A 294 28.54 -15.01 4.62
N PRO A 295 28.90 -15.88 3.66
CA PRO A 295 29.41 -15.46 2.36
C PRO A 295 28.35 -14.70 1.55
N SER A 296 28.83 -13.87 0.62
CA SER A 296 27.98 -13.21 -0.35
C SER A 296 27.16 -14.23 -1.15
N GLY A 297 25.85 -14.04 -1.20
CA GLY A 297 24.91 -14.91 -1.93
C GLY A 297 24.16 -15.92 -1.06
N TRP A 298 24.47 -16.04 0.22
CA TRP A 298 23.62 -16.76 1.17
C TRP A 298 22.52 -15.84 1.70
N LEU A 299 21.38 -16.42 2.06
CA LEU A 299 20.28 -15.68 2.67
C LEU A 299 20.32 -15.92 4.17
N PHE A 300 20.26 -14.87 4.97
CA PHE A 300 20.16 -14.95 6.43
C PHE A 300 19.07 -14.01 6.93
N ALA A 301 18.18 -14.51 7.79
CA ALA A 301 17.00 -13.81 8.22
C ALA A 301 16.58 -14.19 9.65
N ARG A 302 15.91 -13.25 10.32
CA ARG A 302 15.15 -13.53 11.55
C ARG A 302 13.72 -13.83 11.16
N ILE A 303 13.27 -15.06 11.42
CA ILE A 303 11.96 -15.53 10.97
C ILE A 303 10.91 -15.62 12.10
N GLY A 304 11.36 -15.57 13.35
CA GLY A 304 10.54 -15.60 14.56
C GLY A 304 11.13 -14.76 15.69
N GLY A 305 10.65 -15.00 16.93
CA GLY A 305 11.14 -14.29 18.12
C GLY A 305 12.63 -14.56 18.38
N GLU A 306 12.98 -15.83 18.54
CA GLU A 306 14.35 -16.32 18.77
C GLU A 306 14.86 -17.22 17.63
N GLU A 307 14.12 -17.26 16.52
CA GLU A 307 14.34 -18.18 15.39
C GLU A 307 14.94 -17.44 14.19
N PHE A 308 15.96 -18.05 13.60
CA PHE A 308 16.67 -17.55 12.44
C PHE A 308 16.77 -18.63 11.37
N ALA A 309 16.82 -18.22 10.11
CA ALA A 309 16.98 -19.13 8.98
C ALA A 309 18.13 -18.71 8.08
N CYS A 310 18.87 -19.69 7.58
CA CYS A 310 19.90 -19.50 6.57
C CYS A 310 19.68 -20.42 5.37
N LEU A 311 19.63 -19.86 4.16
CA LEU A 311 19.60 -20.64 2.92
C LEU A 311 20.94 -20.55 2.19
N MET A 312 21.51 -21.70 1.89
CA MET A 312 22.81 -21.86 1.26
C MET A 312 22.64 -22.53 -0.12
N PRO A 313 22.71 -21.76 -1.22
CA PRO A 313 22.61 -22.33 -2.56
C PRO A 313 23.83 -23.20 -2.89
N ARG A 314 23.59 -24.28 -3.65
CA ARG A 314 24.63 -25.23 -4.12
C ARG A 314 25.44 -25.85 -2.98
N MET A 315 24.78 -26.07 -1.84
CA MET A 315 25.37 -26.65 -0.65
C MET A 315 24.77 -28.02 -0.38
N SER A 316 25.63 -29.04 -0.22
CA SER A 316 25.19 -30.37 0.18
C SER A 316 24.95 -30.45 1.68
N ALA A 317 24.09 -31.39 2.09
CA ALA A 317 23.77 -31.63 3.50
C ALA A 317 25.01 -31.78 4.40
N GLN A 318 26.03 -32.56 3.99
CA GLN A 318 27.22 -32.78 4.82
C GLN A 318 28.03 -31.50 5.03
N LYS A 319 28.17 -30.67 3.98
CA LYS A 319 28.87 -29.39 4.08
C LYS A 319 28.06 -28.39 4.90
N ALA A 320 26.74 -28.38 4.75
CA ALA A 320 25.84 -27.56 5.55
C ALA A 320 25.93 -27.88 7.05
N VAL A 321 26.04 -29.17 7.42
CA VAL A 321 26.28 -29.58 8.81
C VAL A 321 27.61 -29.05 9.35
N ALA A 322 28.69 -29.13 8.58
CA ALA A 322 29.98 -28.58 8.99
C ALA A 322 29.94 -27.06 9.21
N VAL A 323 29.25 -26.33 8.33
CA VAL A 323 28.99 -24.89 8.51
C VAL A 323 28.17 -24.63 9.77
N ALA A 324 27.09 -25.38 9.98
CA ALA A 324 26.25 -25.25 11.16
C ALA A 324 27.02 -25.50 12.46
N GLU A 325 27.92 -26.48 12.52
CA GLU A 325 28.75 -26.72 13.70
C GLU A 325 29.71 -25.55 13.99
N ASN A 326 30.30 -24.95 12.95
CA ASN A 326 31.12 -23.76 13.11
C ASN A 326 30.30 -22.58 13.65
N LEU A 327 29.09 -22.36 13.13
CA LEU A 327 28.18 -21.32 13.64
C LEU A 327 27.80 -21.58 15.10
N ARG A 328 27.52 -22.84 15.45
CA ARG A 328 27.17 -23.23 16.82
C ARG A 328 28.31 -22.92 17.80
N LEU A 329 29.55 -23.27 17.43
CA LEU A 329 30.74 -22.97 18.24
C LEU A 329 30.95 -21.46 18.37
N ALA A 330 30.84 -20.70 17.28
CA ALA A 330 30.96 -19.24 17.30
C ALA A 330 29.94 -18.58 18.24
N VAL A 331 28.71 -19.09 18.30
CA VAL A 331 27.68 -18.60 19.24
C VAL A 331 28.02 -19.00 20.67
N ALA A 332 28.46 -20.23 20.92
CA ALA A 332 28.81 -20.69 22.27
C ALA A 332 29.99 -19.93 22.88
N ASP A 333 30.94 -19.50 22.03
CA ASP A 333 32.11 -18.72 22.44
C ASP A 333 31.81 -17.22 22.63
N MET A 334 30.66 -16.75 22.13
CA MET A 334 30.26 -15.35 22.23
C MET A 334 30.05 -14.93 23.69
N LEU A 335 30.68 -13.81 24.06
CA LEU A 335 30.48 -13.14 25.35
C LEU A 335 29.65 -11.88 25.13
N ILE A 336 28.43 -11.85 25.67
CA ILE A 336 27.49 -10.76 25.42
C ILE A 336 27.58 -9.75 26.58
N PRO A 337 27.88 -8.47 26.30
CA PRO A 337 27.90 -7.44 27.32
C PRO A 337 26.45 -7.11 27.73
N ALA A 338 26.03 -7.68 28.86
CA ALA A 338 24.85 -7.29 29.62
C ALA A 338 25.32 -6.93 31.06
N PRO A 339 24.45 -6.47 31.98
CA PRO A 339 24.86 -6.09 33.35
C PRO A 339 25.69 -7.16 34.09
N SER A 340 25.55 -8.41 33.66
CA SER A 340 26.49 -9.52 33.84
C SER A 340 26.81 -10.14 32.48
N PHE A 341 28.04 -10.61 32.22
CA PHE A 341 28.36 -11.29 30.97
C PHE A 341 27.45 -12.51 30.75
N LEU A 342 26.73 -12.54 29.63
CA LEU A 342 25.84 -13.64 29.28
C LEU A 342 26.50 -14.55 28.24
N ARG A 343 26.21 -15.85 28.37
CA ARG A 343 26.52 -16.87 27.38
C ARG A 343 25.23 -17.57 26.98
N VAL A 344 25.07 -17.79 25.70
CA VAL A 344 23.93 -18.52 25.13
C VAL A 344 24.46 -19.57 24.16
N THR A 345 23.67 -20.61 23.92
CA THR A 345 23.95 -21.62 22.91
C THR A 345 22.84 -21.61 21.86
N VAL A 346 23.04 -22.35 20.78
CA VAL A 346 22.07 -22.45 19.69
C VAL A 346 21.90 -23.91 19.31
N SER A 347 20.65 -24.31 19.08
CA SER A 347 20.31 -25.58 18.45
C SER A 347 20.04 -25.33 16.96
N ILE A 348 20.52 -26.21 16.08
CA ILE A 348 20.41 -26.01 14.63
C ILE A 348 19.86 -27.28 13.95
N GLY A 349 18.76 -27.11 13.21
CA GLY A 349 18.23 -28.11 12.29
C GLY A 349 18.73 -27.86 10.86
N VAL A 350 19.14 -28.92 10.17
CA VAL A 350 19.65 -28.88 8.79
C VAL A 350 18.74 -29.69 7.88
N SER A 351 18.36 -29.13 6.74
CA SER A 351 17.68 -29.85 5.65
C SER A 351 18.30 -29.53 4.29
N GLU A 352 18.06 -30.40 3.32
CA GLU A 352 18.60 -30.30 1.96
C GLU A 352 17.49 -30.53 0.94
N ALA A 353 17.44 -29.68 -0.08
CA ALA A 353 16.68 -29.89 -1.31
C ALA A 353 17.62 -30.35 -2.42
N LYS A 354 17.37 -31.54 -2.94
CA LYS A 354 18.14 -32.13 -4.03
C LYS A 354 17.58 -31.67 -5.37
N GLY A 355 18.38 -30.92 -6.14
CA GLY A 355 18.04 -30.46 -7.48
C GLY A 355 17.19 -29.18 -7.54
N ARG A 356 16.72 -28.84 -8.75
CA ARG A 356 15.97 -27.61 -9.05
C ARG A 356 14.50 -27.73 -8.61
N GLY A 357 13.92 -26.62 -8.15
CA GLY A 357 12.50 -26.55 -7.83
C GLY A 357 12.14 -27.12 -6.45
N GLY A 358 13.08 -27.09 -5.51
CA GLY A 358 12.83 -27.47 -4.12
C GLY A 358 11.70 -26.63 -3.51
N ASP A 359 10.80 -27.29 -2.79
CA ASP A 359 9.72 -26.63 -2.04
C ASP A 359 10.29 -26.06 -0.73
N LEU A 360 10.20 -24.74 -0.57
CA LEU A 360 10.68 -24.05 0.63
C LEU A 360 9.90 -24.47 1.88
N ASP A 361 8.59 -24.69 1.75
CA ASP A 361 7.76 -25.06 2.90
C ASP A 361 8.14 -26.46 3.40
N GLY A 362 8.37 -27.41 2.49
CA GLY A 362 8.95 -28.72 2.81
C GLY A 362 10.35 -28.65 3.42
N LEU A 363 11.24 -27.80 2.91
CA LEU A 363 12.57 -27.56 3.47
C LEU A 363 12.50 -27.02 4.91
N LEU A 364 11.63 -26.05 5.16
CA LEU A 364 11.41 -25.48 6.50
C LEU A 364 10.85 -26.54 7.45
N ALA A 365 9.84 -27.31 7.03
CA ALA A 365 9.24 -28.35 7.86
C ALA A 365 10.25 -29.45 8.25
N THR A 366 11.12 -29.85 7.32
CA THR A 366 12.16 -30.85 7.59
C THR A 366 13.29 -30.31 8.46
N ALA A 367 13.68 -29.04 8.28
CA ALA A 367 14.64 -28.37 9.17
C ALA A 367 14.08 -28.20 10.58
N ASP A 368 12.78 -27.88 10.73
CA ASP A 368 12.09 -27.77 12.02
C ASP A 368 12.06 -29.10 12.76
N ALA A 369 11.74 -30.21 12.07
CA ALA A 369 11.81 -31.54 12.65
C ALA A 369 13.22 -31.89 13.15
N ALA A 370 14.27 -31.51 12.41
CA ALA A 370 15.65 -31.71 12.83
C ALA A 370 16.03 -30.81 14.03
N LEU A 371 15.60 -29.55 14.03
CA LEU A 371 15.81 -28.62 15.14
C LEU A 371 15.13 -29.09 16.42
N TYR A 372 13.90 -29.60 16.31
CA TYR A 372 13.18 -30.20 17.44
C TYR A 372 13.98 -31.35 18.06
N ARG A 373 14.59 -32.21 17.25
CA ARG A 373 15.46 -33.30 17.72
C ARG A 373 16.73 -32.76 18.37
N ALA A 374 17.36 -31.72 17.81
CA ALA A 374 18.50 -31.07 18.46
C ALA A 374 18.15 -30.56 19.87
N LYS A 375 16.96 -29.98 20.04
CA LYS A 375 16.47 -29.56 21.37
C LYS A 375 16.18 -30.75 22.30
N ALA A 376 15.67 -31.86 21.77
CA ALA A 376 15.39 -33.08 22.54
C ALA A 376 16.67 -33.79 22.99
N ASP A 377 17.71 -33.78 22.18
CA ASP A 377 19.00 -34.43 22.44
C ASP A 377 19.92 -33.65 23.39
N GLY A 378 19.37 -32.65 24.09
CA GLY A 378 20.10 -31.87 25.09
C GLY A 378 20.54 -30.47 24.64
N ARG A 379 20.04 -29.96 23.50
CA ARG A 379 20.35 -28.62 22.95
C ARG A 379 21.83 -28.45 22.60
N ASN A 380 22.23 -27.24 22.20
CA ASN A 380 23.60 -26.90 21.80
C ASN A 380 24.21 -27.94 20.85
N CYS A 381 23.45 -28.35 19.83
CA CYS A 381 23.90 -29.31 18.85
C CYS A 381 23.25 -29.09 17.48
N VAL A 382 23.85 -29.69 16.45
CA VAL A 382 23.33 -29.69 15.09
C VAL A 382 22.69 -31.05 14.79
N ARG A 383 21.54 -31.05 14.13
CA ARG A 383 20.90 -32.26 13.60
C ARG A 383 20.56 -32.11 12.14
N LEU A 384 20.91 -33.11 11.35
CA LEU A 384 20.46 -33.26 9.97
C LEU A 384 19.12 -33.98 9.96
N TYR A 385 18.21 -33.53 9.11
CA TYR A 385 16.98 -34.25 8.83
C TYR A 385 17.29 -35.60 8.16
N GLU A 386 16.99 -36.69 8.88
CA GLU A 386 17.10 -38.05 8.37
C GLU A 386 15.72 -38.75 8.41
N PRO A 387 15.10 -39.04 7.25
CA PRO A 387 13.77 -39.64 7.19
C PRO A 387 13.64 -40.96 7.95
N ALA A 388 14.70 -41.79 7.92
CA ALA A 388 14.69 -43.13 8.49
C ALA A 388 14.67 -43.13 10.02
N VAL A 389 15.35 -42.16 10.65
CA VAL A 389 15.48 -42.13 12.11
C VAL A 389 14.23 -41.54 12.77
N LEU A 390 13.58 -40.58 12.11
CA LEU A 390 12.28 -40.04 12.54
C LEU A 390 11.17 -41.10 12.51
N LEU A 391 11.11 -41.94 11.47
CA LEU A 391 10.15 -43.05 11.42
C LEU A 391 10.41 -44.09 12.51
N ALA A 392 11.68 -44.39 12.81
CA ALA A 392 12.05 -45.32 13.89
C ALA A 392 11.73 -44.76 15.29
N GLU A 393 11.95 -43.47 15.52
CA GLU A 393 11.61 -42.80 16.78
C GLU A 393 10.11 -42.61 16.98
N THR A 394 9.38 -42.23 15.92
CA THR A 394 7.91 -42.16 15.98
C THR A 394 7.34 -43.55 16.23
N GLY A 395 7.91 -44.59 15.60
CA GLY A 395 7.59 -45.99 15.86
C GLY A 395 7.88 -46.42 17.30
N ASN A 396 9.03 -46.06 17.86
CA ASN A 396 9.41 -46.36 19.24
C ASN A 396 8.58 -45.57 20.26
N ALA A 397 8.28 -44.30 20.01
CA ALA A 397 7.41 -43.49 20.85
C ALA A 397 5.96 -44.01 20.84
N LEU A 398 5.44 -44.42 19.67
CA LEU A 398 4.17 -45.14 19.59
C LEU A 398 4.24 -46.48 20.33
N ALA A 399 5.31 -47.26 20.16
CA ALA A 399 5.47 -48.55 20.81
C ALA A 399 5.52 -48.41 22.35
N LEU A 400 6.24 -47.42 22.87
CA LEU A 400 6.29 -47.07 24.30
C LEU A 400 4.92 -46.59 24.81
N ALA A 401 4.21 -45.78 24.01
CA ALA A 401 2.84 -45.35 24.34
C ALA A 401 1.83 -46.51 24.31
N VAL A 402 2.05 -47.54 23.49
CA VAL A 402 1.24 -48.76 23.39
C VAL A 402 1.63 -49.83 24.44
N GLU A 403 2.84 -49.78 25.01
CA GLU A 403 3.27 -50.64 26.11
C GLU A 403 2.86 -50.14 27.52
N GLN A 404 2.74 -48.82 27.72
CA GLN A 404 2.28 -48.25 29.00
C GLN A 404 0.86 -48.70 29.48
N PRO A 405 -0.14 -48.98 28.61
CA PRO A 405 -1.41 -49.54 29.02
C PRO A 405 -1.29 -50.97 29.60
N ARG A 406 -0.32 -51.77 29.14
CA ARG A 406 -0.17 -53.17 29.55
C ARG A 406 0.48 -53.33 30.93
N ARG A 407 1.41 -52.45 31.32
CA ARG A 407 2.05 -52.52 32.65
C ARG A 407 1.13 -52.10 33.80
N ARG A 408 0.13 -51.23 33.55
CA ARG A 408 -0.89 -50.88 34.57
C ARG A 408 -1.91 -51.99 34.83
N LEU A 409 -2.26 -52.80 33.81
CA LEU A 409 -3.17 -53.94 33.96
C LEU A 409 -2.54 -55.14 34.68
N ALA A 410 -1.23 -55.37 34.51
CA ALA A 410 -0.53 -56.47 35.19
C ALA A 410 -0.35 -56.25 36.71
N HIS A 411 -0.20 -54.99 37.16
CA HIS A 411 -0.12 -54.67 38.59
C HIS A 411 -1.47 -54.68 39.31
N MET A 412 -2.59 -54.47 38.61
CA MET A 412 -3.93 -54.58 39.22
C MET A 412 -4.38 -56.02 39.44
N ARG A 413 -3.93 -56.99 38.63
CA ARG A 413 -4.32 -58.41 38.79
C ARG A 413 -3.60 -59.15 39.93
N ARG A 414 -2.46 -58.67 40.43
CA ARG A 414 -1.72 -59.30 41.55
C ARG A 414 -2.18 -58.85 42.95
N ARG A 415 -3.11 -57.91 43.07
CA ARG A 415 -3.69 -57.47 44.35
C ARG A 415 -5.12 -57.97 44.60
N ALA A 416 -5.64 -58.82 43.73
CA ALA A 416 -7.01 -59.35 43.81
C ALA A 416 -7.05 -60.90 43.83
N GLY A 417 -6.04 -61.52 44.46
CA GLY A 417 -5.97 -62.96 44.70
C GLY A 417 -5.71 -63.23 46.17
#